data_AF-E3JB52-F1
#
_entry.id   AF-E3JB52-F1
#
_cell.length_a   1.000
_cell.length_b   1.000
_cell.length_c   1.000
_cell.angle_alpha   90.00
_cell.angle_beta   90.00
_cell.angle_gamma   90.00
#
_symmetry.space_group_name_H-M   'P 1'
#
loop_
_entity.id
_entity.type
_entity.pdbx_description
1 polymer ?
#
loop_
_entity_poly.entity_id
_entity_poly.type
_entity_poly.pdbx_seq_one_letter_code
_entity_poly.pdbx_strand_id
1 'polypeptide(L)'
;MIRNHLDTFISGLGLLATLAGWLVDRFLGDRRVVTYRVHLNSKIGVTPRSVASNFDFEIRHRGQPVPDGSLVLLRLKNAGRLDVSREDVSTESPITFTFPGRTVQAVQVVEPSPASLDRVIQPEFDGETVRIPQFELNRGNRFKLLVLLSGDRTEVGAGGYIRGGRVERDSDRRRNRGLVFGGLSLLLAGLLIGLLIVNHTGGTPSAIRCVRGELRIEGSTAFAPVVKSIADDYHHSCGNATLTVVADGSITGLRSVEGAGRANAGDAVTRLAMSDGAASGEFGSLVARPVAVVVFSLVVNQSTGVHDLTVAQVRDIYAGRVTNWKQIGGADLAIRIVSRGSESGTRGAFERRVLGTPEPAVSSNDCISKDRDPQAATIRCEFGTEATLLDEVSRTPGAIGYAERGAAATYQKVNEVKLGGWEADLSTVERGEYPFWEVEYFYTYGNPAGDSLLSAFLEYTTLDAAKNLLRADSFTPCVDRAKNLMTTLCAQH
;
A
#
# COMPACT_ATOMS: atom_id res chain seq x y z
N MET A 1 18.34 32.47 -3.83
CA MET A 1 16.95 32.14 -4.24
C MET A 1 16.72 32.18 -5.75
N ILE A 2 17.16 33.20 -6.50
CA ILE A 2 16.81 33.33 -7.94
C ILE A 2 17.44 32.26 -8.85
N ARG A 3 18.64 31.76 -8.50
CA ARG A 3 19.35 30.76 -9.32
C ARG A 3 18.67 29.38 -9.35
N ASN A 4 18.06 28.94 -8.26
CA ASN A 4 17.39 27.63 -8.17
C ASN A 4 16.08 27.57 -9.00
N HIS A 5 15.40 28.71 -9.20
CA HIS A 5 14.19 28.73 -10.01
C HIS A 5 14.46 28.66 -11.51
N LEU A 6 15.62 29.16 -11.97
CA LEU A 6 16.00 29.13 -13.38
C LEU A 6 16.30 27.69 -13.84
N ASP A 7 17.03 26.93 -13.02
CA ASP A 7 17.39 25.54 -13.33
C ASP A 7 16.17 24.61 -13.35
N THR A 8 15.19 24.88 -12.48
CA THR A 8 13.90 24.16 -12.44
C THR A 8 13.05 24.48 -13.67
N PHE A 9 13.04 25.75 -14.11
CA PHE A 9 12.27 26.19 -15.27
C PHE A 9 12.85 25.65 -16.60
N ILE A 10 14.17 25.65 -16.75
CA ILE A 10 14.86 25.09 -17.92
C ILE A 10 14.62 23.57 -18.02
N SER A 11 14.67 22.87 -16.87
CA SER A 11 14.41 21.44 -16.81
C SER A 11 12.96 21.09 -17.17
N GLY A 12 11.99 21.91 -16.75
CA GLY A 12 10.58 21.77 -17.12
C GLY A 12 10.32 21.96 -18.62
N LEU A 13 10.99 22.92 -19.25
CA LEU A 13 10.90 23.15 -20.70
C LEU A 13 11.46 21.96 -21.51
N GLY A 14 12.58 21.37 -21.08
CA GLY A 14 13.16 20.19 -21.74
C GLY A 14 12.22 18.97 -21.70
N LEU A 15 11.53 18.77 -20.58
CA LEU A 15 10.53 17.71 -20.42
C LEU A 15 9.31 17.91 -21.33
N LEU A 16 8.80 19.14 -21.41
CA LEU A 16 7.68 19.48 -22.29
C LEU A 16 8.03 19.31 -23.78
N ALA A 17 9.22 19.72 -24.21
CA ALA A 17 9.66 19.53 -25.59
C ALA A 17 9.80 18.04 -25.95
N THR A 18 10.30 17.22 -25.02
CA THR A 18 10.45 15.77 -25.20
C THR A 18 9.09 15.07 -25.23
N LEU A 19 8.17 15.46 -24.35
CA LEU A 19 6.80 14.96 -24.32
C LEU A 19 6.05 15.34 -25.60
N ALA A 20 6.19 16.58 -26.06
CA ALA A 20 5.60 17.06 -27.31
C ALA A 20 6.14 16.28 -28.53
N GLY A 21 7.46 16.04 -28.60
CA GLY A 21 8.06 15.22 -29.65
C GLY A 21 7.54 13.79 -29.66
N TRP A 22 7.41 13.17 -28.48
CA TRP A 22 6.80 11.85 -28.34
C TRP A 22 5.33 11.84 -28.75
N LEU A 23 4.54 12.85 -28.33
CA LEU A 23 3.13 12.99 -28.71
C LEU A 23 2.96 13.17 -30.22
N VAL A 24 3.82 13.97 -30.86
CA VAL A 24 3.81 14.15 -32.33
C VAL A 24 4.06 12.82 -33.03
N ASP A 25 5.06 12.02 -32.65
CA ASP A 25 5.29 10.70 -33.25
C ASP A 25 4.13 9.71 -32.93
N ARG A 26 3.61 9.77 -31.70
CA ARG A 26 2.52 8.93 -31.20
C ARG A 26 1.15 9.23 -31.82
N PHE A 27 0.92 10.45 -32.30
CA PHE A 27 -0.38 10.89 -32.81
C PHE A 27 -0.38 11.32 -34.29
N LEU A 28 0.75 11.81 -34.85
CA LEU A 28 0.87 12.29 -36.24
C LEU A 28 1.60 11.34 -37.20
N GLY A 29 2.14 10.20 -36.73
CA GLY A 29 2.75 9.18 -37.59
C GLY A 29 1.84 8.57 -38.66
N ASP A 30 2.44 8.01 -39.72
CA ASP A 30 1.78 7.55 -40.96
C ASP A 30 0.48 6.77 -40.73
N ARG A 31 -0.62 7.26 -41.30
CA ARG A 31 -1.97 6.78 -40.98
C ARG A 31 -2.30 5.42 -41.59
N ARG A 32 -2.01 5.18 -42.88
CA ARG A 32 -2.25 3.91 -43.59
C ARG A 32 -0.96 3.34 -44.15
N VAL A 33 -0.54 2.16 -43.72
CA VAL A 33 0.72 1.55 -44.17
C VAL A 33 0.50 0.05 -44.40
N VAL A 34 0.63 -0.40 -45.64
CA VAL A 34 0.67 -1.82 -45.97
C VAL A 34 2.12 -2.23 -46.11
N THR A 35 2.60 -3.06 -45.20
CA THR A 35 3.94 -3.60 -45.30
C THR A 35 3.93 -4.96 -45.97
N TYR A 36 4.98 -5.24 -46.74
CA TYR A 36 5.20 -6.56 -47.30
C TYR A 36 6.58 -7.11 -46.93
N ARG A 37 6.65 -8.42 -46.69
CA ARG A 37 7.89 -9.14 -46.41
C ARG A 37 7.97 -10.40 -47.27
N VAL A 38 9.12 -10.61 -47.92
CA VAL A 38 9.42 -11.85 -48.65
C VAL A 38 9.91 -12.89 -47.62
N HIS A 39 9.04 -13.82 -47.23
CA HIS A 39 9.36 -14.87 -46.24
C HIS A 39 10.11 -16.05 -46.87
N LEU A 40 9.76 -16.37 -48.11
CA LEU A 40 10.37 -17.44 -48.88
C LEU A 40 10.54 -16.95 -50.32
N ASN A 41 11.65 -17.28 -50.95
CA ASN A 41 11.92 -17.03 -52.36
C ASN A 41 12.95 -18.07 -52.81
N SER A 42 12.48 -19.29 -52.98
CA SER A 42 13.34 -20.46 -53.11
C SER A 42 13.01 -21.22 -54.39
N LYS A 43 14.06 -21.62 -55.12
CA LYS A 43 13.91 -22.56 -56.23
C LYS A 43 13.48 -23.92 -55.68
N ILE A 44 12.54 -24.55 -56.37
CA ILE A 44 12.13 -25.92 -56.10
C ILE A 44 13.03 -26.81 -56.94
N GLY A 45 13.89 -27.57 -56.27
CA GLY A 45 14.85 -28.47 -56.91
C GLY A 45 15.92 -28.95 -55.93
N VAL A 46 16.76 -29.88 -56.37
CA VAL A 46 17.84 -30.44 -55.55
C VAL A 46 19.05 -29.51 -55.59
N THR A 47 19.52 -29.11 -54.42
CA THR A 47 20.76 -28.34 -54.24
C THR A 47 21.70 -29.17 -53.36
N PRO A 48 22.98 -29.39 -53.74
CA PRO A 48 23.69 -28.84 -54.90
C PRO A 48 23.32 -29.51 -56.24
N ARG A 49 23.33 -28.72 -57.32
CA ARG A 49 22.96 -29.18 -58.69
C ARG A 49 23.83 -30.34 -59.21
N SER A 50 25.00 -30.59 -58.60
CA SER A 50 25.88 -31.73 -58.92
C SER A 50 25.25 -33.10 -58.61
N VAL A 51 24.25 -33.14 -57.72
CA VAL A 51 23.51 -34.37 -57.36
C VAL A 51 22.22 -34.51 -58.18
N ALA A 52 21.80 -33.45 -58.87
CA ALA A 52 20.57 -33.43 -59.66
C ALA A 52 20.63 -34.29 -60.94
N SER A 53 21.83 -34.68 -61.41
CA SER A 53 21.99 -35.53 -62.60
C SER A 53 21.53 -36.98 -62.40
N ASN A 54 21.26 -37.39 -61.16
CA ASN A 54 20.79 -38.74 -60.82
C ASN A 54 19.27 -38.81 -60.58
N PHE A 55 18.56 -37.69 -60.66
CA PHE A 55 17.13 -37.62 -60.36
C PHE A 55 16.41 -36.61 -61.27
N ASP A 56 15.44 -37.09 -62.05
CA ASP A 56 14.55 -36.22 -62.83
C ASP A 56 13.41 -35.70 -61.95
N PHE A 57 13.46 -34.41 -61.60
CA PHE A 57 12.39 -33.72 -60.88
C PHE A 57 11.67 -32.75 -61.82
N GLU A 58 10.41 -33.05 -62.12
CA GLU A 58 9.53 -32.20 -62.93
C GLU A 58 8.38 -31.68 -62.06
N ILE A 59 8.28 -30.36 -61.92
CA ILE A 59 7.13 -29.74 -61.26
C ILE A 59 6.07 -29.53 -62.32
N ARG A 60 4.87 -30.06 -62.10
CA ARG A 60 3.73 -29.83 -62.99
C ARG A 60 2.64 -29.03 -62.28
N HIS A 61 2.15 -28.00 -62.94
CA HIS A 61 0.93 -27.30 -62.53
C HIS A 61 -0.15 -27.56 -63.58
N ARG A 62 -1.27 -28.15 -63.15
CA ARG A 62 -2.37 -28.60 -64.05
C ARG A 62 -1.89 -29.48 -65.20
N GLY A 63 -0.92 -30.36 -64.92
CA GLY A 63 -0.34 -31.30 -65.89
C GLY A 63 0.72 -30.73 -66.83
N GLN A 64 0.98 -29.42 -66.79
CA GLN A 64 2.01 -28.75 -67.60
C GLN A 64 3.32 -28.56 -66.80
N PRO A 65 4.50 -28.84 -67.38
CA PRO A 65 5.79 -28.59 -66.72
C PRO A 65 5.98 -27.10 -66.39
N VAL A 66 6.55 -26.86 -65.21
CA VAL A 66 6.99 -25.54 -64.73
C VAL A 66 8.52 -25.56 -64.70
N PRO A 67 9.19 -25.17 -65.80
CA PRO A 67 10.65 -25.18 -65.85
C PRO A 67 11.22 -24.17 -64.85
N ASP A 68 12.33 -24.54 -64.19
CA ASP A 68 12.97 -23.73 -63.15
C ASP A 68 11.98 -23.20 -62.09
N GLY A 69 11.11 -24.09 -61.59
CA GLY A 69 10.08 -23.72 -60.63
C GLY A 69 10.64 -23.07 -59.37
N SER A 70 9.99 -22.00 -58.89
CA SER A 70 10.29 -21.37 -57.60
C SER A 70 9.02 -20.99 -56.85
N LEU A 71 9.09 -21.03 -55.52
CA LEU A 71 8.02 -20.57 -54.64
C LEU A 71 8.43 -19.29 -53.93
N VAL A 72 7.54 -18.30 -54.01
CA VAL A 72 7.64 -17.07 -53.23
C VAL A 72 6.49 -17.00 -52.24
N LEU A 73 6.81 -16.73 -50.97
CA LEU A 73 5.81 -16.47 -49.93
C LEU A 73 5.93 -15.01 -49.51
N LEU A 74 4.96 -14.19 -49.90
CA LEU A 74 4.88 -12.78 -49.52
C LEU A 74 3.90 -12.63 -48.38
N ARG A 75 4.31 -12.03 -47.26
CA ARG A 75 3.37 -11.64 -46.20
C ARG A 75 3.03 -10.17 -46.36
N LEU A 76 1.73 -9.87 -46.43
CA LEU A 76 1.21 -8.52 -46.39
C LEU A 76 0.54 -8.27 -45.04
N LYS A 77 0.71 -7.07 -44.50
CA LYS A 77 0.09 -6.65 -43.23
C LYS A 77 -0.28 -5.17 -43.28
N ASN A 78 -1.45 -4.82 -42.76
CA ASN A 78 -1.71 -3.43 -42.39
C ASN A 78 -0.96 -3.10 -41.09
N ALA A 79 0.17 -2.41 -41.22
CA ALA A 79 1.00 -1.91 -40.12
C ALA A 79 0.68 -0.46 -39.75
N GLY A 80 -0.26 0.18 -40.46
CA GLY A 80 -0.74 1.53 -40.19
C GLY A 80 -1.62 1.62 -38.95
N ARG A 81 -2.03 2.85 -38.62
CA ARG A 81 -2.95 3.13 -37.51
C ARG A 81 -4.43 3.12 -37.93
N LEU A 82 -4.70 3.26 -39.22
CA LEU A 82 -6.02 3.23 -39.81
C LEU A 82 -6.21 1.99 -40.69
N ASP A 83 -7.47 1.61 -40.88
CA ASP A 83 -7.87 0.58 -41.81
C ASP A 83 -7.63 1.04 -43.25
N VAL A 84 -7.40 0.07 -44.14
CA VAL A 84 -7.34 0.30 -45.58
C VAL A 84 -8.66 -0.18 -46.17
N SER A 85 -9.44 0.74 -46.70
CA SER A 85 -10.71 0.44 -47.38
C SER A 85 -10.49 0.25 -48.88
N ARG A 86 -11.47 -0.34 -49.59
CA ARG A 86 -11.38 -0.58 -51.05
C ARG A 86 -11.04 0.69 -51.83
N GLU A 87 -11.66 1.81 -51.47
CA GLU A 87 -11.50 3.12 -52.11
C GLU A 87 -10.12 3.76 -51.86
N ASP A 88 -9.40 3.30 -50.84
CA ASP A 88 -8.05 3.80 -50.55
C ASP A 88 -7.02 3.23 -51.53
N VAL A 89 -7.28 2.06 -52.13
CA VAL A 89 -6.41 1.41 -53.11
C VAL A 89 -6.79 1.90 -54.51
N SER A 90 -5.82 2.46 -55.24
CA SER A 90 -6.07 2.97 -56.59
C SER A 90 -6.41 1.83 -57.57
N THR A 91 -7.49 1.99 -58.34
CA THR A 91 -7.84 1.10 -59.45
C THR A 91 -6.81 1.18 -60.58
N GLU A 92 -6.24 2.37 -60.82
CA GLU A 92 -5.21 2.59 -61.86
C GLU A 92 -3.81 2.14 -61.42
N SER A 93 -3.58 2.01 -60.11
CA SER A 93 -2.29 1.63 -59.53
C SER A 93 -2.47 0.71 -58.32
N PRO A 94 -3.01 -0.51 -58.53
CA PRO A 94 -3.25 -1.47 -57.46
C PRO A 94 -1.94 -1.94 -56.85
N ILE A 95 -2.02 -2.56 -55.66
CA ILE A 95 -0.84 -3.18 -55.06
C ILE A 95 -0.38 -4.32 -55.96
N THR A 96 0.86 -4.21 -56.41
CA THR A 96 1.42 -5.05 -57.46
C THR A 96 2.76 -5.59 -57.02
N PHE A 97 2.99 -6.88 -57.24
CA PHE A 97 4.27 -7.53 -57.10
C PHE A 97 4.76 -7.99 -58.47
N THR A 98 6.00 -7.65 -58.79
CA THR A 98 6.62 -8.00 -60.08
C THR A 98 7.80 -8.92 -59.83
N PHE A 99 7.96 -9.93 -60.68
CA PHE A 99 9.00 -10.94 -60.59
C PHE A 99 9.83 -10.94 -61.88
N PRO A 100 10.75 -9.96 -62.06
CA PRO A 100 11.51 -9.83 -63.30
C PRO A 100 12.22 -11.11 -63.71
N GLY A 101 12.01 -11.56 -64.95
CA GLY A 101 12.57 -12.80 -65.50
C GLY A 101 11.93 -14.07 -64.94
N ARG A 102 10.72 -13.98 -64.36
CA ARG A 102 9.94 -15.12 -63.86
C ARG A 102 8.46 -14.98 -64.17
N THR A 103 7.87 -15.99 -64.82
CA THR A 103 6.45 -16.02 -65.15
C THR A 103 5.64 -16.66 -64.01
N VAL A 104 4.56 -15.99 -63.60
CA VAL A 104 3.63 -16.47 -62.58
C VAL A 104 2.76 -17.59 -63.15
N GLN A 105 2.78 -18.74 -62.48
CA GLN A 105 2.02 -19.93 -62.86
C GLN A 105 0.76 -20.10 -62.02
N ALA A 106 0.84 -19.72 -60.75
CA ALA A 106 -0.27 -19.75 -59.81
C ALA A 106 -0.02 -18.79 -58.64
N VAL A 107 -1.10 -18.28 -58.06
CA VAL A 107 -1.07 -17.51 -56.82
C VAL A 107 -2.23 -17.94 -55.93
N GLN A 108 -1.97 -18.05 -54.63
CA GLN A 108 -2.99 -18.37 -53.63
C GLN A 108 -2.81 -17.55 -52.36
N VAL A 109 -3.92 -17.09 -51.78
CA VAL A 109 -3.95 -16.51 -50.43
C VAL A 109 -3.88 -17.64 -49.41
N VAL A 110 -2.91 -17.56 -48.51
CA VAL A 110 -2.70 -18.53 -47.43
C VAL A 110 -2.56 -17.81 -46.08
N GLU A 111 -2.93 -18.50 -45.01
CA GLU A 111 -2.92 -17.97 -43.63
C GLU A 111 -3.57 -16.57 -43.47
N PRO A 112 -4.80 -16.36 -43.99
CA PRO A 112 -5.53 -15.12 -43.75
C PRO A 112 -5.84 -14.94 -42.26
N SER A 113 -5.66 -13.72 -41.75
CA SER A 113 -6.00 -13.33 -40.39
C SER A 113 -6.70 -11.97 -40.42
N PRO A 114 -8.03 -11.94 -40.18
CA PRO A 114 -8.93 -13.06 -39.87
C PRO A 114 -9.14 -14.01 -41.07
N ALA A 115 -9.68 -15.20 -40.81
CA ALA A 115 -9.88 -16.25 -41.82
C ALA A 115 -10.71 -15.77 -43.03
N SER A 116 -11.65 -14.84 -42.81
CA SER A 116 -12.56 -14.30 -43.82
C SER A 116 -11.89 -13.50 -44.95
N LEU A 117 -10.60 -13.19 -44.86
CA LEU A 117 -9.90 -12.44 -45.91
C LEU A 117 -9.68 -13.24 -47.19
N ASP A 118 -9.71 -14.57 -47.14
CA ASP A 118 -9.59 -15.43 -48.33
C ASP A 118 -10.70 -15.19 -49.37
N ARG A 119 -11.90 -14.80 -48.93
CA ARG A 119 -13.05 -14.49 -49.80
C ARG A 119 -12.97 -13.09 -50.41
N VAL A 120 -12.30 -12.17 -49.70
CA VAL A 120 -12.25 -10.74 -50.03
C VAL A 120 -11.03 -10.41 -50.88
N ILE A 121 -9.94 -11.13 -50.69
CA ILE A 121 -8.67 -10.90 -51.38
C ILE A 121 -8.54 -11.90 -52.53
N GLN A 122 -8.74 -11.42 -53.75
CA GLN A 122 -8.68 -12.23 -54.95
C GLN A 122 -7.50 -11.74 -55.81
N PRO A 123 -6.30 -12.30 -55.64
CA PRO A 123 -5.14 -11.91 -56.42
C PRO A 123 -5.30 -12.37 -57.87
N GLU A 124 -4.97 -11.48 -58.79
CA GLU A 124 -4.92 -11.73 -60.22
C GLU A 124 -3.46 -11.76 -60.65
N PHE A 125 -3.12 -12.51 -61.70
CA PHE A 125 -1.77 -12.53 -62.23
C PHE A 125 -1.77 -12.54 -63.74
N ASP A 126 -0.73 -11.92 -64.30
CA ASP A 126 -0.49 -11.84 -65.73
C ASP A 126 1.03 -11.72 -65.97
N GLY A 127 1.57 -12.61 -66.79
CA GLY A 127 3.01 -12.70 -67.06
C GLY A 127 3.84 -12.78 -65.78
N GLU A 128 4.69 -11.77 -65.55
CA GLU A 128 5.60 -11.68 -64.40
C GLU A 128 4.99 -10.97 -63.17
N THR A 129 3.70 -10.67 -63.20
CA THR A 129 3.08 -9.75 -62.25
C THR A 129 1.90 -10.37 -61.52
N VAL A 130 1.85 -10.17 -60.20
CA VAL A 130 0.67 -10.43 -59.35
C VAL A 130 0.08 -9.09 -58.93
N ARG A 131 -1.20 -8.87 -59.21
CA ARG A 131 -1.96 -7.68 -58.83
C ARG A 131 -2.98 -8.07 -57.76
N ILE A 132 -3.14 -7.20 -56.76
CA ILE A 132 -4.19 -7.33 -55.76
C ILE A 132 -5.21 -6.20 -56.05
N PRO A 133 -6.39 -6.54 -56.60
CA PRO A 133 -7.47 -5.59 -56.80
C PRO A 133 -7.90 -4.93 -55.49
N GLN A 134 -8.76 -3.92 -55.55
CA GLN A 134 -9.24 -3.20 -54.38
C GLN A 134 -9.73 -4.14 -53.29
N PHE A 135 -9.12 -4.03 -52.10
CA PHE A 135 -9.37 -4.92 -50.98
C PHE A 135 -9.54 -4.12 -49.69
N GLU A 136 -10.06 -4.77 -48.66
CA GLU A 136 -10.15 -4.22 -47.32
C GLU A 136 -9.17 -4.94 -46.41
N LEU A 137 -8.45 -4.16 -45.60
CA LEU A 137 -7.51 -4.71 -44.64
C LEU A 137 -7.48 -3.84 -43.39
N ASN A 138 -8.22 -4.31 -42.38
CA ASN A 138 -8.24 -3.65 -41.08
C ASN A 138 -6.86 -3.65 -40.44
N ARG A 139 -6.65 -2.73 -39.51
CA ARG A 139 -5.42 -2.60 -38.75
C ARG A 139 -5.03 -3.93 -38.10
N GLY A 140 -3.79 -4.33 -38.31
CA GLY A 140 -3.24 -5.55 -37.74
C GLY A 140 -3.57 -6.82 -38.54
N ASN A 141 -4.57 -6.78 -39.42
CA ASN A 141 -4.89 -7.89 -40.31
C ASN A 141 -3.73 -8.16 -41.27
N ARG A 142 -3.62 -9.44 -41.65
CA ARG A 142 -2.53 -9.92 -42.49
C ARG A 142 -2.97 -11.14 -43.29
N PHE A 143 -2.27 -11.37 -44.39
CA PHE A 143 -2.39 -12.58 -45.17
C PHE A 143 -1.05 -12.86 -45.85
N LYS A 144 -0.88 -14.07 -46.36
CA LYS A 144 0.26 -14.41 -47.19
C LYS A 144 -0.19 -14.74 -48.60
N LEU A 145 0.64 -14.42 -49.58
CA LEU A 145 0.51 -14.88 -50.95
C LEU A 145 1.58 -15.93 -51.21
N LEU A 146 1.16 -17.14 -51.55
CA LEU A 146 2.01 -18.18 -52.08
C LEU A 146 1.97 -18.09 -53.61
N VAL A 147 3.12 -17.81 -54.22
CA VAL A 147 3.25 -17.60 -55.66
C VAL A 147 4.15 -18.70 -56.22
N LEU A 148 3.65 -19.45 -57.19
CA LEU A 148 4.42 -20.39 -57.99
C LEU A 148 4.90 -19.69 -59.26
N LEU A 149 6.22 -19.73 -59.50
CA LEU A 149 6.89 -19.03 -60.58
C LEU A 149 7.71 -20.02 -61.42
N SER A 150 7.88 -19.71 -62.70
CA SER A 150 8.83 -20.35 -63.62
C SER A 150 9.90 -19.35 -64.02
N GLY A 151 11.18 -19.73 -63.91
CA GLY A 151 12.32 -18.88 -64.30
C GLY A 151 13.40 -18.79 -63.22
N ASP A 152 14.54 -18.21 -63.55
CA ASP A 152 15.79 -18.43 -62.81
C ASP A 152 16.27 -17.25 -61.94
N ARG A 153 15.60 -16.09 -62.02
CA ARG A 153 15.88 -14.88 -61.23
C ARG A 153 15.29 -14.94 -59.83
N THR A 154 15.75 -14.09 -58.92
CA THR A 154 15.26 -14.02 -57.52
C THR A 154 14.72 -12.65 -57.14
N GLU A 155 14.69 -11.68 -58.05
CA GLU A 155 14.25 -10.33 -57.75
C GLU A 155 12.74 -10.24 -57.55
N VAL A 156 12.32 -9.46 -56.55
CA VAL A 156 10.92 -9.16 -56.27
C VAL A 156 10.75 -7.65 -56.17
N GLY A 157 10.04 -7.07 -57.12
CA GLY A 157 9.57 -5.69 -57.09
C GLY A 157 8.20 -5.60 -56.42
N ALA A 158 7.91 -4.46 -55.80
CA ALA A 158 6.56 -4.16 -55.35
C ALA A 158 6.25 -2.68 -55.57
N GLY A 159 5.00 -2.39 -55.89
CA GLY A 159 4.48 -1.05 -56.09
C GLY A 159 2.98 -0.98 -55.79
N GLY A 160 2.42 0.20 -55.91
CA GLY A 160 1.00 0.46 -55.69
C GLY A 160 0.77 1.76 -54.95
N TYR A 161 -0.40 2.35 -55.15
CA TYR A 161 -0.80 3.60 -54.54
C TYR A 161 -1.91 3.39 -53.51
N ILE A 162 -1.71 3.96 -52.32
CA ILE A 162 -2.71 4.01 -51.24
C ILE A 162 -2.97 5.46 -50.88
N ARG A 163 -4.22 5.92 -50.95
CA ARG A 163 -4.59 7.30 -50.63
C ARG A 163 -4.28 7.62 -49.17
N GLY A 164 -3.41 8.62 -48.96
CA GLY A 164 -2.95 9.02 -47.63
C GLY A 164 -2.12 7.94 -46.91
N GLY A 165 -1.52 7.03 -47.67
CA GLY A 165 -0.72 5.93 -47.16
C GLY A 165 0.42 5.54 -48.11
N ARG A 166 1.07 4.42 -47.80
CA ARG A 166 2.12 3.84 -48.66
C ARG A 166 2.22 2.33 -48.53
N VAL A 167 2.80 1.71 -49.57
CA VAL A 167 3.27 0.33 -49.55
C VAL A 167 4.76 0.33 -49.27
N GLU A 168 5.21 -0.36 -48.23
CA GLU A 168 6.61 -0.33 -47.79
C GLU A 168 7.16 -1.73 -47.60
N ARG A 169 8.41 -1.96 -48.02
CA ARG A 169 9.11 -3.23 -47.74
C ARG A 169 9.49 -3.24 -46.26
N ASP A 170 9.03 -4.26 -45.55
CA ASP A 170 9.40 -4.52 -44.16
C ASP A 170 10.86 -5.01 -44.10
N SER A 171 11.81 -4.06 -44.09
CA SER A 171 13.21 -4.34 -43.77
C SER A 171 13.40 -4.25 -42.25
N ASP A 172 14.19 -5.14 -41.65
CA ASP A 172 14.41 -5.25 -40.19
C ASP A 172 15.06 -4.00 -39.52
N ARG A 173 15.06 -2.85 -40.19
CA ARG A 173 15.59 -1.57 -39.73
C ARG A 173 14.51 -0.58 -39.31
N ARG A 174 13.50 -1.00 -38.55
CA ARG A 174 12.79 -0.05 -37.66
C ARG A 174 13.64 0.16 -36.40
N ARG A 175 14.68 0.98 -36.57
CA ARG A 175 15.51 1.56 -35.51
C ARG A 175 14.60 2.04 -34.38
N ASN A 176 14.76 1.44 -33.20
CA ASN A 176 14.03 1.59 -31.93
C ASN A 176 14.01 3.04 -31.37
N ARG A 177 13.63 4.03 -32.19
CA ARG A 177 13.55 5.44 -31.77
C ARG A 177 12.54 5.60 -30.63
N GLY A 178 11.40 4.90 -30.67
CA GLY A 178 10.39 4.96 -29.60
C GLY A 178 10.85 4.41 -28.24
N LEU A 179 11.70 3.38 -28.21
CA LEU A 179 12.18 2.76 -26.97
C LEU A 179 13.26 3.60 -26.28
N VAL A 180 14.15 4.25 -27.06
CA VAL A 180 15.19 5.11 -26.50
C VAL A 180 14.59 6.38 -25.88
N PHE A 181 13.62 7.02 -26.56
CA PHE A 181 12.95 8.20 -26.00
C PHE A 181 12.01 7.86 -24.84
N GLY A 182 11.33 6.69 -24.87
CA GLY A 182 10.51 6.21 -23.75
C GLY A 182 11.31 5.86 -22.50
N GLY A 183 12.45 5.17 -22.66
CA GLY A 183 13.33 4.82 -21.55
C GLY A 183 13.96 6.03 -20.87
N LEU A 184 14.41 7.03 -21.66
CA LEU A 184 14.97 8.27 -21.12
C LEU A 184 13.91 9.11 -20.39
N SER A 185 12.67 9.11 -20.89
CA SER A 185 11.55 9.82 -20.25
C SER A 185 11.14 9.18 -18.92
N LEU A 186 11.14 7.84 -18.82
CA LEU A 186 10.86 7.13 -17.56
C LEU A 186 11.98 7.29 -16.54
N LEU A 187 13.24 7.33 -16.97
CA LEU A 187 14.38 7.65 -16.10
C LEU A 187 14.31 9.07 -15.56
N LEU A 188 14.03 10.06 -16.40
CA LEU A 188 13.88 11.45 -15.98
C LEU A 188 12.64 11.66 -15.09
N ALA A 189 11.51 11.04 -15.42
CA ALA A 189 10.31 11.08 -14.58
C ALA A 189 10.53 10.36 -13.25
N GLY A 190 11.22 9.22 -13.23
CA GLY A 190 11.60 8.51 -12.01
C GLY A 190 12.55 9.31 -11.13
N LEU A 191 13.51 10.03 -11.72
CA LEU A 191 14.41 10.92 -11.00
C LEU A 191 13.64 12.14 -10.43
N LEU A 192 12.70 12.69 -11.19
CA LEU A 192 11.85 13.80 -10.75
C LEU A 192 10.86 13.38 -9.66
N ILE A 193 10.27 12.18 -9.77
CA ILE A 193 9.42 11.56 -8.74
C ILE A 193 10.26 11.23 -7.51
N GLY A 194 11.50 10.75 -7.66
CA GLY A 194 12.43 10.56 -6.54
C GLY A 194 12.74 11.88 -5.82
N LEU A 195 13.01 12.95 -6.57
CA LEU A 195 13.22 14.29 -6.02
C LEU A 195 11.95 14.89 -5.41
N LEU A 196 10.77 14.58 -5.94
CA LEU A 196 9.48 15.02 -5.41
C LEU A 196 9.04 14.21 -4.18
N ILE A 197 9.31 12.90 -4.11
CA ILE A 197 9.05 12.07 -2.92
C ILE A 197 9.97 12.50 -1.78
N VAL A 198 11.25 12.78 -2.05
CA VAL A 198 12.18 13.34 -1.06
C VAL A 198 11.78 14.76 -0.62
N ASN A 199 11.13 15.55 -1.48
CA ASN A 199 10.60 16.87 -1.14
C ASN A 199 9.14 16.87 -0.62
N HIS A 200 8.43 15.74 -0.64
CA HIS A 200 7.10 15.60 -0.02
C HIS A 200 7.13 14.92 1.35
N THR A 201 8.28 14.39 1.78
CA THR A 201 8.66 14.36 3.20
C THR A 201 9.20 15.72 3.65
N GLY A 202 8.51 16.78 3.24
CA GLY A 202 8.87 18.19 3.47
C GLY A 202 8.38 18.72 4.81
N GLY A 203 8.44 17.92 5.87
CA GLY A 203 8.80 18.50 7.16
C GLY A 203 10.31 18.66 7.11
N THR A 204 10.83 19.88 7.16
CA THR A 204 12.19 20.04 7.70
C THR A 204 12.20 19.23 8.99
N PRO A 205 13.12 18.27 9.23
CA PRO A 205 13.22 17.68 10.55
C PRO A 205 13.33 18.89 11.49
N SER A 206 12.35 19.10 12.38
CA SER A 206 12.58 20.06 13.45
C SER A 206 13.85 19.54 14.09
N ALA A 207 14.93 20.33 13.99
CA ALA A 207 16.19 19.91 14.55
C ALA A 207 15.91 19.59 16.02
N ILE A 208 16.16 18.34 16.44
CA ILE A 208 15.85 17.89 17.79
C ILE A 208 16.49 18.88 18.76
N ARG A 209 15.67 19.53 19.59
CA ARG A 209 16.14 20.58 20.48
C ARG A 209 16.78 19.94 21.70
N CYS A 210 18.10 19.77 21.68
CA CYS A 210 18.80 19.14 22.79
C CYS A 210 19.04 20.12 23.95
N VAL A 211 18.30 19.91 25.04
CA VAL A 211 18.45 20.66 26.30
C VAL A 211 18.94 19.72 27.39
N ARG A 212 19.86 20.20 28.24
CA ARG A 212 20.40 19.45 29.39
C ARG A 212 19.51 19.57 30.63
N GLY A 213 19.57 18.58 31.52
CA GLY A 213 18.88 18.60 32.80
C GLY A 213 18.24 17.27 33.15
N GLU A 214 17.37 17.29 34.15
CA GLU A 214 16.63 16.11 34.62
C GLU A 214 15.14 16.33 34.45
N LEU A 215 14.45 15.33 33.93
CA LEU A 215 13.00 15.31 33.78
C LEU A 215 12.44 14.00 34.34
N ARG A 216 11.51 14.11 35.29
CA ARG A 216 10.76 12.98 35.84
C ARG A 216 9.42 12.89 35.15
N ILE A 217 9.12 11.77 34.52
CA ILE A 217 7.86 11.50 33.81
C ILE A 217 7.12 10.42 34.59
N GLU A 218 5.94 10.73 35.10
CA GLU A 218 5.24 9.89 36.10
C GLU A 218 3.79 9.66 35.71
N GLY A 219 3.26 8.47 35.99
CA GLY A 219 1.83 8.21 35.91
C GLY A 219 1.48 6.86 35.29
N SER A 220 0.70 6.88 34.22
CA SER A 220 0.12 5.70 33.57
C SER A 220 1.11 4.55 33.41
N THR A 221 0.71 3.37 33.89
CA THR A 221 1.50 2.14 33.70
C THR A 221 1.33 1.52 32.31
N ALA A 222 0.21 1.80 31.64
CA ALA A 222 -0.09 1.29 30.30
C ALA A 222 0.65 2.10 29.23
N PHE A 223 0.79 3.41 29.45
CA PHE A 223 1.50 4.32 28.55
C PHE A 223 3.02 4.38 28.82
N ALA A 224 3.46 4.04 30.03
CA ALA A 224 4.87 4.07 30.42
C ALA A 224 5.85 3.36 29.46
N PRO A 225 5.56 2.15 28.91
CA PRO A 225 6.49 1.46 28.02
C PRO A 225 6.88 2.30 26.79
N VAL A 226 5.89 2.86 26.09
CA VAL A 226 6.16 3.67 24.90
C VAL A 226 6.76 5.04 25.25
N VAL A 227 6.35 5.64 26.38
CA VAL A 227 6.97 6.87 26.89
C VAL A 227 8.44 6.65 27.24
N LYS A 228 8.80 5.48 27.78
CA LYS A 228 10.18 5.09 28.01
C LYS A 228 10.95 4.95 26.70
N SER A 229 10.39 4.29 25.69
CA SER A 229 11.00 4.22 24.36
C SER A 229 11.28 5.61 23.77
N ILE A 230 10.33 6.55 23.90
CA ILE A 230 10.48 7.95 23.45
C ILE A 230 11.56 8.69 24.26
N ALA A 231 11.59 8.50 25.58
CA ALA A 231 12.60 9.09 26.46
C ALA A 231 14.01 8.58 26.14
N ASP A 232 14.15 7.27 25.90
CA ASP A 232 15.41 6.63 25.53
C ASP A 232 15.90 7.11 24.16
N ASP A 233 15.02 7.27 23.16
CA ASP A 233 15.39 7.81 21.84
C ASP A 233 15.81 9.28 21.90
N TYR A 234 15.12 10.11 22.69
CA TYR A 234 15.53 11.49 22.93
C TYR A 234 16.89 11.55 23.64
N HIS A 235 17.12 10.72 24.66
CA HIS A 235 18.40 10.62 25.35
C HIS A 235 19.52 10.20 24.38
N HIS A 236 19.27 9.19 23.54
CA HIS A 236 20.23 8.73 22.54
C HIS A 236 20.58 9.84 21.53
N SER A 237 19.58 10.62 21.12
CA SER A 237 19.75 11.72 20.17
C SER A 237 20.50 12.93 20.76
N CYS A 238 20.37 13.19 22.06
CA CYS A 238 20.85 14.43 22.69
C CYS A 238 21.99 14.28 23.70
N GLY A 239 22.23 13.08 24.24
CA GLY A 239 23.34 12.71 25.13
C GLY A 239 23.42 13.39 26.51
N ASN A 240 22.76 14.54 26.70
CA ASN A 240 22.95 15.43 27.85
C ASN A 240 21.69 15.59 28.74
N ALA A 241 20.63 14.82 28.50
CA ALA A 241 19.38 14.87 29.26
C ALA A 241 19.13 13.56 30.01
N THR A 242 18.73 13.64 31.27
CA THR A 242 18.33 12.48 32.08
C THR A 242 16.82 12.45 32.20
N LEU A 243 16.18 11.45 31.60
CA LEU A 243 14.73 11.26 31.66
C LEU A 243 14.41 10.01 32.47
N THR A 244 13.67 10.17 33.56
CA THR A 244 13.27 9.06 34.44
C THR A 244 11.77 8.83 34.30
N VAL A 245 11.39 7.67 33.76
CA VAL A 245 9.99 7.26 33.63
C VAL A 245 9.56 6.41 34.82
N VAL A 246 8.43 6.74 35.43
CA VAL A 246 7.92 6.14 36.66
C VAL A 246 6.46 5.75 36.44
N ALA A 247 6.17 4.47 36.60
CA ALA A 247 4.87 3.88 36.31
C ALA A 247 4.15 3.55 37.63
N ASP A 248 3.38 4.50 38.17
CA ASP A 248 2.73 4.41 39.49
C ASP A 248 1.23 4.78 39.48
N GLY A 249 0.66 5.00 38.29
CA GLY A 249 -0.76 5.28 38.07
C GLY A 249 -1.02 6.72 37.66
N SER A 250 -1.92 6.91 36.69
CA SER A 250 -2.27 8.21 36.10
C SER A 250 -2.61 9.26 37.15
N ILE A 251 -3.40 8.92 38.17
CA ILE A 251 -3.79 9.86 39.24
C ILE A 251 -2.61 10.21 40.15
N THR A 252 -1.72 9.26 40.43
CA THR A 252 -0.48 9.50 41.18
C THR A 252 0.41 10.51 40.46
N GLY A 253 0.61 10.34 39.16
CA GLY A 253 1.38 11.26 38.32
C GLY A 253 0.79 12.68 38.30
N LEU A 254 -0.53 12.80 38.08
CA LEU A 254 -1.22 14.09 38.13
C LEU A 254 -1.03 14.81 39.47
N ARG A 255 -1.21 14.08 40.59
CA ARG A 255 -1.02 14.62 41.94
C ARG A 255 0.43 15.05 42.20
N SER A 256 1.40 14.30 41.67
CA SER A 256 2.83 14.61 41.78
C SER A 256 3.17 15.94 41.10
N VAL A 257 2.72 16.13 39.86
CA VAL A 257 2.97 17.37 39.10
C VAL A 257 2.25 18.55 39.72
N GLU A 258 0.97 18.40 40.07
CA GLU A 258 0.20 19.49 40.67
C GLU A 258 0.75 19.88 42.05
N GLY A 259 1.09 18.90 42.89
CA GLY A 259 1.66 19.13 44.22
C GLY A 259 2.99 19.89 44.13
N ALA A 260 3.88 19.50 43.21
CA ALA A 260 5.12 20.21 42.96
C ALA A 260 4.88 21.65 42.52
N GLY A 261 3.96 21.88 41.58
CA GLY A 261 3.66 23.22 41.08
C GLY A 261 3.03 24.14 42.11
N ARG A 262 2.12 23.62 42.94
CA ARG A 262 1.52 24.37 44.05
C ARG A 262 2.53 24.75 45.13
N ALA A 263 3.54 23.91 45.36
CA ALA A 263 4.62 24.21 46.30
C ALA A 263 5.59 25.24 45.72
N ASN A 264 6.06 25.03 44.49
CA ASN A 264 6.96 25.92 43.77
C ASN A 264 6.85 25.66 42.25
N ALA A 265 6.45 26.68 41.48
CA ALA A 265 6.35 26.57 40.02
C ALA A 265 7.68 26.14 39.36
N GLY A 266 8.82 26.49 39.95
CA GLY A 266 10.15 26.04 39.51
C GLY A 266 10.41 24.55 39.68
N ASP A 267 9.74 23.88 40.62
CA ASP A 267 9.90 22.43 40.85
C ASP A 267 9.03 21.60 39.89
N ALA A 268 8.00 22.20 39.29
CA ALA A 268 7.17 21.54 38.30
C ALA A 268 7.80 21.49 36.90
N VAL A 269 8.79 22.34 36.60
CA VAL A 269 9.45 22.35 35.28
C VAL A 269 10.30 21.10 35.02
N THR A 270 10.58 20.32 36.07
CA THR A 270 11.31 19.03 36.01
C THR A 270 10.37 17.84 36.15
N ARG A 271 9.05 18.03 36.08
CA ARG A 271 8.05 16.97 36.19
C ARG A 271 7.04 17.02 35.04
N LEU A 272 6.68 15.84 34.56
CA LEU A 272 5.67 15.61 33.53
C LEU A 272 4.77 14.47 33.98
N ALA A 273 3.46 14.66 33.90
CA ALA A 273 2.50 13.60 34.19
C ALA A 273 2.05 12.95 32.88
N MET A 274 1.86 11.63 32.89
CA MET A 274 1.31 10.86 31.78
C MET A 274 0.05 10.12 32.25
N SER A 275 -1.03 10.16 31.49
CA SER A 275 -2.35 9.70 31.96
C SER A 275 -3.22 9.11 30.85
N ASP A 276 -3.81 7.94 31.14
CA ASP A 276 -4.86 7.32 30.33
C ASP A 276 -6.18 8.09 30.51
N GLY A 277 -6.36 9.15 29.72
CA GLY A 277 -7.57 9.96 29.71
C GLY A 277 -7.43 11.33 30.36
N ALA A 278 -8.49 12.11 30.17
CA ALA A 278 -8.59 13.46 30.68
C ALA A 278 -8.58 13.47 32.22
N ALA A 279 -7.82 14.40 32.80
CA ALA A 279 -7.81 14.63 34.23
C ALA A 279 -9.19 15.15 34.69
N SER A 280 -9.61 14.74 35.88
CA SER A 280 -10.82 15.25 36.52
C SER A 280 -10.67 16.75 36.84
N GLY A 281 -11.79 17.42 37.12
CA GLY A 281 -11.79 18.85 37.47
C GLY A 281 -10.99 19.22 38.72
N GLU A 282 -10.61 18.25 39.56
CA GLU A 282 -9.75 18.49 40.73
C GLU A 282 -8.33 18.95 40.32
N PHE A 283 -7.86 18.52 39.14
CA PHE A 283 -6.55 18.86 38.59
C PHE A 283 -6.58 20.07 37.65
N GLY A 284 -7.53 20.99 37.84
CA GLY A 284 -7.75 22.14 36.94
C GLY A 284 -6.58 23.14 36.84
N SER A 285 -5.51 22.96 37.63
CA SER A 285 -4.27 23.74 37.52
C SER A 285 -3.27 23.17 36.49
N LEU A 286 -3.53 21.97 35.97
CA LEU A 286 -2.68 21.30 34.99
C LEU A 286 -3.11 21.63 33.56
N VAL A 287 -2.13 21.68 32.67
CA VAL A 287 -2.33 21.89 31.23
C VAL A 287 -2.27 20.54 30.53
N ALA A 288 -3.39 20.11 29.97
CA ALA A 288 -3.53 18.88 29.19
C ALA A 288 -2.90 19.02 27.80
N ARG A 289 -2.20 17.96 27.35
CA ARG A 289 -1.66 17.84 26.00
C ARG A 289 -1.99 16.44 25.46
N PRO A 290 -2.95 16.30 24.54
CA PRO A 290 -3.28 15.00 23.95
C PRO A 290 -2.11 14.51 23.10
N VAL A 291 -1.73 13.25 23.29
CA VAL A 291 -0.55 12.64 22.68
C VAL A 291 -0.96 11.60 21.64
N ALA A 292 -1.76 10.62 22.06
CA ALA A 292 -2.16 9.50 21.20
C ALA A 292 -3.51 8.91 21.64
N VAL A 293 -4.17 8.21 20.73
CA VAL A 293 -5.30 7.32 21.05
C VAL A 293 -4.74 5.93 21.36
N VAL A 294 -5.21 5.34 22.45
CA VAL A 294 -4.94 3.97 22.85
C VAL A 294 -6.23 3.14 22.79
N VAL A 295 -6.12 1.88 22.38
CA VAL A 295 -7.23 0.93 22.42
C VAL A 295 -6.92 -0.12 23.47
N PHE A 296 -7.84 -0.30 24.41
CA PHE A 296 -7.73 -1.31 25.46
C PHE A 296 -8.51 -2.56 25.07
N SER A 297 -8.11 -3.70 25.61
CA SER A 297 -8.77 -4.98 25.40
C SER A 297 -9.25 -5.54 26.73
N LEU A 298 -10.41 -6.20 26.73
CA LEU A 298 -10.75 -7.12 27.80
C LEU A 298 -9.96 -8.40 27.60
N VAL A 299 -9.39 -8.91 28.68
CA VAL A 299 -8.57 -10.11 28.64
C VAL A 299 -9.12 -11.16 29.59
N VAL A 300 -9.03 -12.41 29.21
CA VAL A 300 -9.42 -13.55 30.04
C VAL A 300 -8.31 -14.58 30.09
N ASN A 301 -8.29 -15.37 31.16
CA ASN A 301 -7.49 -16.57 31.15
C ASN A 301 -8.00 -17.53 30.06
N GLN A 302 -7.09 -18.17 29.33
CA GLN A 302 -7.46 -19.12 28.26
C GLN A 302 -8.38 -20.27 28.72
N SER A 303 -8.35 -20.62 30.02
CA SER A 303 -9.20 -21.67 30.60
C SER A 303 -10.69 -21.34 30.58
N THR A 304 -11.06 -20.06 30.41
CA THR A 304 -12.46 -19.64 30.35
C THR A 304 -13.19 -20.16 29.11
N GLY A 305 -12.47 -20.40 28.00
CA GLY A 305 -13.05 -20.78 26.71
C GLY A 305 -13.90 -19.70 26.06
N VAL A 306 -13.84 -18.45 26.54
CA VAL A 306 -14.61 -17.32 26.02
C VAL A 306 -13.74 -16.46 25.10
N HIS A 307 -14.30 -16.05 23.97
CA HIS A 307 -13.61 -15.23 22.95
C HIS A 307 -14.38 -13.97 22.55
N ASP A 308 -15.65 -13.85 22.97
CA ASP A 308 -16.50 -12.69 22.70
C ASP A 308 -17.46 -12.49 23.88
N LEU A 309 -17.63 -11.23 24.28
CA LEU A 309 -18.56 -10.80 25.31
C LEU A 309 -19.31 -9.59 24.82
N THR A 310 -20.62 -9.53 25.04
CA THR A 310 -21.36 -8.28 24.89
C THR A 310 -21.07 -7.33 26.04
N VAL A 311 -21.21 -6.02 25.83
CA VAL A 311 -21.10 -5.01 26.91
C VAL A 311 -22.07 -5.31 28.06
N ALA A 312 -23.27 -5.81 27.75
CA ALA A 312 -24.24 -6.22 28.77
C ALA A 312 -23.72 -7.37 29.65
N GLN A 313 -23.11 -8.40 29.05
CA GLN A 313 -22.49 -9.49 29.81
C GLN A 313 -21.33 -8.99 30.66
N VAL A 314 -20.48 -8.09 30.15
CA VAL A 314 -19.40 -7.49 30.95
C VAL A 314 -19.99 -6.76 32.17
N ARG A 315 -21.04 -5.96 31.98
CA ARG A 315 -21.74 -5.30 33.10
C ARG A 315 -22.33 -6.29 34.08
N ASP A 316 -22.91 -7.40 33.61
CA ASP A 316 -23.47 -8.45 34.46
C ASP A 316 -22.41 -9.18 35.28
N ILE A 317 -21.23 -9.39 34.70
CA ILE A 317 -20.05 -9.96 35.37
C ILE A 317 -19.61 -9.04 36.52
N TYR A 318 -19.37 -7.76 36.22
CA TYR A 318 -18.89 -6.79 37.21
C TYR A 318 -19.96 -6.41 38.24
N ALA A 319 -21.24 -6.58 37.92
CA ALA A 319 -22.35 -6.45 38.88
C ALA A 319 -22.58 -7.73 39.72
N GLY A 320 -21.86 -8.82 39.44
CA GLY A 320 -22.02 -10.09 40.14
C GLY A 320 -23.29 -10.87 39.81
N ARG A 321 -24.02 -10.49 38.75
CA ARG A 321 -25.18 -11.23 38.22
C ARG A 321 -24.73 -12.49 37.49
N VAL A 322 -23.58 -12.43 36.83
CA VAL A 322 -22.90 -13.58 36.25
C VAL A 322 -21.68 -13.91 37.11
N THR A 323 -21.65 -15.11 37.67
CA THR A 323 -20.63 -15.56 38.63
C THR A 323 -19.83 -16.77 38.14
N ASN A 324 -20.25 -17.39 37.03
CA ASN A 324 -19.58 -18.52 36.43
C ASN A 324 -19.65 -18.44 34.90
N TRP A 325 -18.54 -18.73 34.24
CA TRP A 325 -18.41 -18.64 32.78
C TRP A 325 -19.41 -19.52 32.01
N LYS A 326 -19.86 -20.65 32.56
CA LYS A 326 -20.87 -21.51 31.92
C LYS A 326 -22.22 -20.83 31.74
N GLN A 327 -22.53 -19.80 32.53
CA GLN A 327 -23.78 -19.03 32.41
C GLN A 327 -23.84 -18.23 31.11
N ILE A 328 -22.69 -18.02 30.46
CA ILE A 328 -22.54 -17.25 29.23
C ILE A 328 -21.78 -18.03 28.15
N GLY A 329 -21.80 -19.37 28.23
CA GLY A 329 -21.26 -20.25 27.19
C GLY A 329 -19.78 -20.59 27.30
N GLY A 330 -19.10 -20.21 28.38
CA GLY A 330 -17.73 -20.62 28.68
C GLY A 330 -17.62 -21.92 29.48
N ALA A 331 -16.43 -22.20 29.99
CA ALA A 331 -16.13 -23.35 30.85
C ALA A 331 -16.87 -23.28 32.20
N ASP A 332 -17.02 -24.42 32.90
CA ASP A 332 -17.52 -24.44 34.28
C ASP A 332 -16.44 -23.95 35.26
N LEU A 333 -16.23 -22.63 35.27
CA LEU A 333 -15.26 -21.94 36.09
C LEU A 333 -15.91 -20.73 36.74
N ALA A 334 -15.65 -20.55 38.04
CA ALA A 334 -16.03 -19.32 38.74
C ALA A 334 -15.30 -18.12 38.13
N ILE A 335 -15.99 -16.99 38.04
CA ILE A 335 -15.42 -15.74 37.57
C ILE A 335 -14.54 -15.12 38.65
N ARG A 336 -13.34 -14.71 38.25
CA ARG A 336 -12.38 -13.97 39.09
C ARG A 336 -12.03 -12.66 38.40
N ILE A 337 -12.43 -11.55 38.97
CA ILE A 337 -12.14 -10.22 38.44
C ILE A 337 -10.76 -9.80 38.95
N VAL A 338 -9.84 -9.58 38.02
CA VAL A 338 -8.52 -9.04 38.28
C VAL A 338 -8.51 -7.61 37.77
N SER A 339 -8.35 -6.65 38.68
CA SER A 339 -8.46 -5.24 38.37
C SER A 339 -7.25 -4.43 38.86
N ARG A 340 -7.30 -3.12 38.67
CA ARG A 340 -6.31 -2.14 39.13
C ARG A 340 -6.85 -1.30 40.29
N GLY A 341 -5.94 -0.75 41.08
CA GLY A 341 -6.29 0.23 42.11
C GLY A 341 -6.90 1.52 41.54
N SER A 342 -7.43 2.37 42.42
CA SER A 342 -8.09 3.65 42.06
C SER A 342 -7.18 4.63 41.30
N GLU A 343 -5.87 4.49 41.41
CA GLU A 343 -4.91 5.38 40.73
C GLU A 343 -4.74 5.06 39.23
N SER A 344 -5.38 4.00 38.72
CA SER A 344 -5.29 3.59 37.31
C SER A 344 -6.21 4.39 36.40
N GLY A 345 -5.62 5.08 35.40
CA GLY A 345 -6.37 5.73 34.33
C GLY A 345 -7.15 4.71 33.48
N THR A 346 -6.52 3.59 33.14
CA THR A 346 -7.18 2.47 32.43
C THR A 346 -8.45 1.98 33.13
N ARG A 347 -8.42 1.84 34.48
CA ARG A 347 -9.63 1.53 35.26
C ARG A 347 -10.69 2.60 35.08
N GLY A 348 -10.32 3.87 35.24
CA GLY A 348 -11.24 4.98 35.04
C GLY A 348 -11.86 4.99 33.64
N ALA A 349 -11.07 4.70 32.61
CA ALA A 349 -11.56 4.56 31.24
C ALA A 349 -12.53 3.38 31.11
N PHE A 350 -12.22 2.23 31.69
CA PHE A 350 -13.08 1.04 31.70
C PHE A 350 -14.42 1.30 32.38
N GLU A 351 -14.39 1.92 33.57
CA GLU A 351 -15.58 2.30 34.33
C GLU A 351 -16.47 3.28 33.55
N ARG A 352 -15.88 4.31 32.92
CA ARG A 352 -16.65 5.31 32.15
C ARG A 352 -17.20 4.77 30.84
N ARG A 353 -16.39 4.05 30.07
CA ARG A 353 -16.68 3.71 28.67
C ARG A 353 -17.37 2.37 28.50
N VAL A 354 -17.12 1.42 29.39
CA VAL A 354 -17.69 0.06 29.31
C VAL A 354 -18.75 -0.13 30.39
N LEU A 355 -18.39 0.02 31.67
CA LEU A 355 -19.30 -0.30 32.77
C LEU A 355 -20.42 0.72 32.93
N GLY A 356 -20.11 2.01 32.82
CA GLY A 356 -20.99 3.12 33.17
C GLY A 356 -21.18 3.32 34.68
N THR A 357 -20.37 2.63 35.50
CA THR A 357 -20.42 2.64 36.97
C THR A 357 -19.03 2.29 37.51
N PRO A 358 -18.68 2.70 38.74
CA PRO A 358 -17.50 2.18 39.42
C PRO A 358 -17.54 0.66 39.54
N GLU A 359 -16.37 0.05 39.54
CA GLU A 359 -16.20 -1.37 39.84
C GLU A 359 -16.65 -1.74 41.27
N PRO A 360 -17.01 -3.00 41.54
CA PRO A 360 -17.37 -3.43 42.88
C PRO A 360 -16.19 -3.33 43.86
N ALA A 361 -16.49 -3.35 45.15
CA ALA A 361 -15.47 -3.34 46.19
C ALA A 361 -14.51 -4.54 46.05
N VAL A 362 -13.27 -4.36 46.52
CA VAL A 362 -12.29 -5.45 46.60
C VAL A 362 -12.83 -6.53 47.54
N SER A 363 -12.96 -7.75 47.03
CA SER A 363 -13.41 -8.90 47.83
C SER A 363 -12.29 -9.89 48.14
N SER A 364 -11.13 -9.75 47.51
CA SER A 364 -10.00 -10.68 47.63
C SER A 364 -8.63 -9.99 47.58
N ASN A 365 -7.68 -10.42 48.41
CA ASN A 365 -6.25 -10.08 48.26
C ASN A 365 -5.48 -11.01 47.33
N ASP A 366 -5.88 -12.28 47.26
CA ASP A 366 -5.10 -13.36 46.63
C ASP A 366 -5.69 -13.85 45.30
N CYS A 367 -6.83 -13.28 44.89
CA CYS A 367 -7.64 -13.69 43.74
C CYS A 367 -8.22 -15.11 43.82
N ILE A 368 -8.15 -15.76 44.99
CA ILE A 368 -8.56 -17.15 45.20
C ILE A 368 -9.72 -17.23 46.18
N SER A 369 -9.67 -16.47 47.26
CA SER A 369 -10.65 -16.48 48.34
C SER A 369 -11.24 -15.09 48.58
N LYS A 370 -12.49 -15.04 49.05
CA LYS A 370 -13.19 -13.79 49.37
C LYS A 370 -12.80 -13.28 50.77
N ASP A 371 -11.51 -13.13 51.04
CA ASP A 371 -10.95 -12.82 52.36
C ASP A 371 -11.21 -11.37 52.83
N ARG A 372 -11.51 -10.46 51.90
CA ARG A 372 -11.91 -9.07 52.21
C ARG A 372 -13.41 -8.90 52.39
N ASP A 373 -14.22 -9.63 51.61
CA ASP A 373 -15.68 -9.59 51.69
C ASP A 373 -16.29 -10.97 51.39
N PRO A 374 -16.55 -11.79 52.43
CA PRO A 374 -17.13 -13.11 52.27
C PRO A 374 -18.53 -13.13 51.63
N GLN A 375 -19.25 -12.01 51.63
CA GLN A 375 -20.62 -11.91 51.08
C GLN A 375 -20.63 -11.42 49.62
N ALA A 376 -19.49 -11.00 49.07
CA ALA A 376 -19.39 -10.56 47.69
C ALA A 376 -19.89 -11.64 46.72
N ALA A 377 -20.54 -11.26 45.61
CA ALA A 377 -21.01 -12.22 44.61
C ALA A 377 -19.83 -12.90 43.88
N THR A 378 -18.84 -12.12 43.48
CA THR A 378 -17.64 -12.55 42.75
C THR A 378 -16.35 -12.24 43.52
N ILE A 379 -15.25 -12.91 43.13
CA ILE A 379 -13.91 -12.55 43.58
C ILE A 379 -13.45 -11.35 42.76
N ARG A 380 -12.98 -10.30 43.45
CA ARG A 380 -12.29 -9.16 42.86
C ARG A 380 -11.04 -8.83 43.66
N CYS A 381 -9.90 -8.80 42.98
CA CYS A 381 -8.60 -8.45 43.52
C CYS A 381 -7.97 -7.31 42.69
N GLU A 382 -7.01 -6.59 43.27
CA GLU A 382 -6.39 -5.42 42.66
C GLU A 382 -4.86 -5.54 42.57
N PHE A 383 -4.31 -5.03 41.47
CA PHE A 383 -2.87 -4.98 41.22
C PHE A 383 -2.38 -3.58 40.87
N GLY A 384 -1.12 -3.30 41.22
CA GLY A 384 -0.52 -1.98 41.10
C GLY A 384 -0.21 -1.59 39.66
N THR A 385 0.17 -2.53 38.79
CA THR A 385 0.56 -2.26 37.40
C THR A 385 -0.17 -3.15 36.40
N GLU A 386 -0.21 -2.73 35.14
CA GLU A 386 -0.77 -3.54 34.04
C GLU A 386 -0.04 -4.88 33.92
N ALA A 387 1.29 -4.88 33.99
CA ALA A 387 2.08 -6.11 33.93
C ALA A 387 1.68 -7.11 35.03
N THR A 388 1.53 -6.64 36.27
CA THR A 388 1.12 -7.51 37.39
C THR A 388 -0.32 -7.99 37.28
N LEU A 389 -1.21 -7.20 36.65
CA LEU A 389 -2.57 -7.64 36.32
C LEU A 389 -2.55 -8.74 35.26
N LEU A 390 -1.77 -8.59 34.20
CA LEU A 390 -1.66 -9.57 33.11
C LEU A 390 -1.02 -10.88 33.59
N ASP A 391 0.01 -10.80 34.45
CA ASP A 391 0.59 -11.97 35.13
C ASP A 391 -0.47 -12.72 35.96
N GLU A 392 -1.31 -11.98 36.68
CA GLU A 392 -2.40 -12.56 37.46
C GLU A 392 -3.44 -13.25 36.57
N VAL A 393 -3.90 -12.56 35.51
CA VAL A 393 -4.86 -13.13 34.56
C VAL A 393 -4.29 -14.39 33.92
N SER A 394 -3.00 -14.43 33.59
CA SER A 394 -2.33 -15.59 33.01
C SER A 394 -2.30 -16.81 33.96
N ARG A 395 -2.06 -16.58 35.26
CA ARG A 395 -1.91 -17.67 36.25
C ARG A 395 -3.23 -18.15 36.87
N THR A 396 -4.30 -17.37 36.76
CA THR A 396 -5.54 -17.61 37.51
C THR A 396 -6.66 -18.12 36.59
N PRO A 397 -7.05 -19.41 36.69
CA PRO A 397 -8.17 -19.93 35.91
C PRO A 397 -9.46 -19.19 36.18
N GLY A 398 -10.27 -18.94 35.15
CA GLY A 398 -11.50 -18.16 35.30
C GLY A 398 -11.31 -16.64 35.44
N ALA A 399 -10.08 -16.13 35.33
CA ALA A 399 -9.81 -14.70 35.45
C ALA A 399 -10.33 -13.89 34.25
N ILE A 400 -10.82 -12.69 34.53
CA ILE A 400 -11.06 -11.58 33.58
C ILE A 400 -10.36 -10.32 34.09
N GLY A 401 -9.77 -9.56 33.18
CA GLY A 401 -9.17 -8.26 33.43
C GLY A 401 -9.20 -7.39 32.18
N TYR A 402 -8.36 -6.37 32.15
CA TYR A 402 -8.21 -5.46 31.01
C TYR A 402 -6.77 -4.95 30.91
N ALA A 403 -6.35 -4.62 29.69
CA ALA A 403 -5.01 -4.08 29.44
C ALA A 403 -4.97 -3.29 28.12
N GLU A 404 -3.91 -2.52 27.92
CA GLU A 404 -3.48 -2.06 26.60
C GLU A 404 -3.32 -3.27 25.68
N ARG A 405 -3.85 -3.14 24.47
CA ARG A 405 -3.98 -4.26 23.52
C ARG A 405 -2.62 -4.87 23.16
N GLY A 406 -1.62 -4.04 22.84
CA GLY A 406 -0.26 -4.46 22.52
C GLY A 406 0.38 -5.27 23.65
N ALA A 407 0.26 -4.80 24.88
CA ALA A 407 0.74 -5.50 26.07
C ALA A 407 0.08 -6.87 26.25
N ALA A 408 -1.25 -6.94 26.15
CA ALA A 408 -2.01 -8.18 26.29
C ALA A 408 -1.52 -9.30 25.36
N ALA A 409 -1.20 -8.95 24.11
CA ALA A 409 -0.74 -9.90 23.08
C ALA A 409 0.61 -10.57 23.40
N THR A 410 1.37 -10.05 24.37
CA THR A 410 2.68 -10.60 24.78
C THR A 410 2.60 -11.71 25.83
N TYR A 411 1.43 -11.90 26.47
CA TYR A 411 1.26 -12.82 27.58
C TYR A 411 0.72 -14.18 27.13
N GLN A 412 1.42 -15.25 27.52
CA GLN A 412 0.92 -16.61 27.30
C GLN A 412 -0.30 -16.87 28.20
N LYS A 413 -1.26 -17.65 27.70
CA LYS A 413 -2.50 -18.01 28.42
C LYS A 413 -3.47 -16.87 28.72
N VAL A 414 -3.21 -15.68 28.18
CA VAL A 414 -4.11 -14.54 28.19
C VAL A 414 -4.72 -14.44 26.80
N ASN A 415 -6.05 -14.47 26.72
CA ASN A 415 -6.77 -14.28 25.48
C ASN A 415 -7.45 -12.92 25.52
N GLU A 416 -7.27 -12.15 24.45
CA GLU A 416 -8.12 -10.99 24.18
C GLU A 416 -9.54 -11.43 23.86
N VAL A 417 -10.51 -10.64 24.30
CA VAL A 417 -11.94 -10.89 24.14
C VAL A 417 -12.56 -9.81 23.28
N LYS A 418 -13.26 -10.23 22.23
CA LYS A 418 -14.06 -9.31 21.42
C LYS A 418 -15.18 -8.71 22.27
N LEU A 419 -15.54 -7.47 21.99
CA LEU A 419 -16.61 -6.77 22.69
C LEU A 419 -17.79 -6.57 21.74
N GLY A 420 -18.79 -7.43 21.84
CA GLY A 420 -19.96 -7.42 20.96
C GLY A 420 -19.63 -7.78 19.51
N GLY A 421 -18.73 -8.75 19.31
CA GLY A 421 -18.24 -9.18 18.00
C GLY A 421 -17.09 -8.34 17.43
N TRP A 422 -16.76 -7.20 18.05
CA TRP A 422 -15.72 -6.30 17.58
C TRP A 422 -14.39 -6.54 18.28
N GLU A 423 -13.32 -6.60 17.49
CA GLU A 423 -11.96 -6.63 18.01
C GLU A 423 -11.55 -5.25 18.54
N ALA A 424 -10.68 -5.26 19.55
CA ALA A 424 -9.96 -4.07 19.99
C ALA A 424 -9.08 -3.61 18.82
N ASP A 425 -9.52 -2.61 18.07
CA ASP A 425 -8.79 -2.09 16.92
C ASP A 425 -9.14 -0.62 16.72
N LEU A 426 -8.21 0.16 16.17
CA LEU A 426 -8.48 1.57 15.91
C LEU A 426 -9.64 1.75 14.92
N SER A 427 -9.75 0.89 13.90
CA SER A 427 -10.79 1.04 12.89
C SER A 427 -12.21 0.80 13.44
N THR A 428 -12.36 -0.07 14.43
CA THR A 428 -13.65 -0.33 15.10
C THR A 428 -13.99 0.80 16.07
N VAL A 429 -12.99 1.41 16.72
CA VAL A 429 -13.15 2.65 17.50
C VAL A 429 -13.60 3.80 16.62
N GLU A 430 -12.95 4.00 15.48
CA GLU A 430 -13.28 5.04 14.49
C GLU A 430 -14.73 4.95 13.98
N ARG A 431 -15.26 3.74 13.85
CA ARG A 431 -16.67 3.50 13.46
C ARG A 431 -17.66 3.61 14.62
N GLY A 432 -17.18 3.80 15.85
CA GLY A 432 -18.02 3.85 17.06
C GLY A 432 -18.55 2.48 17.50
N GLU A 433 -17.95 1.40 17.02
CA GLU A 433 -18.38 0.02 17.27
C GLU A 433 -17.71 -0.57 18.52
N TYR A 434 -16.46 -0.18 18.79
CA TYR A 434 -15.69 -0.64 19.94
C TYR A 434 -15.54 0.47 21.01
N PRO A 435 -16.06 0.27 22.24
CA PRO A 435 -16.16 1.36 23.21
C PRO A 435 -14.90 1.55 24.08
N PHE A 436 -14.00 0.57 24.16
CA PHE A 436 -12.93 0.58 25.17
C PHE A 436 -11.60 1.13 24.61
N TRP A 437 -11.51 2.45 24.57
CA TRP A 437 -10.35 3.21 24.09
C TRP A 437 -10.22 4.50 24.88
N GLU A 438 -9.08 5.18 24.85
CA GLU A 438 -8.93 6.49 25.49
C GLU A 438 -7.88 7.36 24.77
N VAL A 439 -7.83 8.64 25.09
CA VAL A 439 -6.73 9.53 24.70
C VAL A 439 -5.68 9.55 25.81
N GLU A 440 -4.43 9.29 25.46
CA GLU A 440 -3.26 9.50 26.32
C GLU A 440 -2.88 10.96 26.36
N TYR A 441 -2.62 11.47 27.56
CA TYR A 441 -2.27 12.87 27.77
C TYR A 441 -0.94 13.01 28.50
N PHE A 442 -0.21 14.06 28.14
CA PHE A 442 0.78 14.66 29.01
C PHE A 442 0.19 15.86 29.76
N TYR A 443 0.60 16.03 31.01
CA TYR A 443 0.19 17.15 31.85
C TYR A 443 1.40 17.88 32.43
N THR A 444 1.36 19.20 32.32
CA THR A 444 2.33 20.12 32.94
C THR A 444 1.62 21.05 33.92
N TYR A 445 2.34 21.53 34.94
CA TYR A 445 1.84 22.64 35.73
C TYR A 445 2.10 23.96 34.98
N GLY A 446 1.04 24.57 34.47
CA GLY A 446 1.16 25.74 33.58
C GLY A 446 1.92 25.44 32.28
N ASN A 447 2.41 26.50 31.63
CA ASN A 447 3.21 26.38 30.42
C ASN A 447 4.71 26.35 30.75
N PRO A 448 5.46 25.33 30.30
CA PRO A 448 6.90 25.28 30.55
C PRO A 448 7.62 26.41 29.80
N ALA A 449 8.71 26.91 30.40
CA ALA A 449 9.59 27.86 29.73
C ALA A 449 10.14 27.28 28.42
N GLY A 450 10.20 28.11 27.38
CA GLY A 450 10.53 27.67 26.02
C GLY A 450 11.94 27.11 25.86
N ASP A 451 12.85 27.38 26.80
CA ASP A 451 14.23 26.88 26.84
C ASP A 451 14.43 25.69 27.79
N SER A 452 13.37 25.22 28.46
CA SER A 452 13.43 24.09 29.39
C SER A 452 13.53 22.73 28.69
N LEU A 453 14.10 21.74 29.38
CA LEU A 453 14.10 20.34 28.96
C LEU A 453 12.68 19.79 28.80
N LEU A 454 11.76 20.13 29.70
CA LEU A 454 10.36 19.75 29.61
C LEU A 454 9.72 20.26 28.30
N SER A 455 9.92 21.53 27.95
CA SER A 455 9.42 22.06 26.67
C SER A 455 10.07 21.37 25.48
N ALA A 456 11.36 21.01 25.56
CA ALA A 456 12.10 20.38 24.46
C ALA A 456 11.65 18.94 24.22
N PHE A 457 11.42 18.20 25.31
CA PHE A 457 10.90 16.85 25.26
C PHE A 457 9.46 16.83 24.73
N LEU A 458 8.60 17.75 25.20
CA LEU A 458 7.24 17.90 24.66
C LEU A 458 7.25 18.21 23.16
N GLU A 459 8.15 19.08 22.69
CA GLU A 459 8.32 19.34 21.26
C GLU A 459 8.76 18.08 20.50
N TYR A 460 9.74 17.35 21.04
CA TYR A 460 10.24 16.10 20.48
C TYR A 460 9.12 15.04 20.32
N THR A 461 8.17 14.95 21.27
CA THR A 461 7.03 14.03 21.17
C THR A 461 6.13 14.29 19.96
N THR A 462 6.21 15.48 19.36
CA THR A 462 5.45 15.84 18.16
C THR A 462 6.17 15.52 16.85
N LEU A 463 7.44 15.09 16.92
CA LEU A 463 8.25 14.76 15.75
C LEU A 463 7.98 13.33 15.26
N ASP A 464 8.29 13.08 14.00
CA ASP A 464 8.03 11.77 13.36
C ASP A 464 8.77 10.62 14.05
N ALA A 465 9.94 10.86 14.66
CA ALA A 465 10.66 9.86 15.45
C ALA A 465 9.79 9.33 16.62
N ALA A 466 9.30 10.22 17.48
CA ALA A 466 8.43 9.85 18.58
C ALA A 466 7.08 9.28 18.11
N LYS A 467 6.50 9.83 17.04
CA LYS A 467 5.26 9.28 16.45
C LYS A 467 5.42 7.87 15.92
N ASN A 468 6.58 7.53 15.36
CA ASN A 468 6.84 6.18 14.87
C ASN A 468 6.95 5.18 16.02
N LEU A 469 7.53 5.57 17.15
CA LEU A 469 7.55 4.77 18.37
C LEU A 469 6.12 4.54 18.91
N LEU A 470 5.29 5.60 18.95
CA LEU A 470 3.87 5.45 19.29
C LEU A 470 3.17 4.41 18.42
N ARG A 471 3.31 4.50 17.09
CA ARG A 471 2.68 3.55 16.16
C ARG A 471 3.22 2.13 16.30
N ALA A 472 4.52 1.97 16.60
CA ALA A 472 5.12 0.66 16.81
C ALA A 472 4.51 -0.07 18.02
N ASP A 473 4.14 0.69 19.05
CA ASP A 473 3.52 0.17 20.27
C ASP A 473 1.98 0.26 20.21
N SER A 474 1.38 0.33 19.02
CA SER A 474 -0.08 0.38 18.78
C SER A 474 -0.81 1.65 19.30
N PHE A 475 -0.09 2.71 19.66
CA PHE A 475 -0.65 4.03 19.95
C PHE A 475 -0.80 4.86 18.68
N THR A 476 -1.93 5.55 18.51
CA THR A 476 -2.20 6.36 17.32
C THR A 476 -1.98 7.85 17.61
N PRO A 477 -0.93 8.50 17.06
CA PRO A 477 -0.62 9.90 17.40
C PRO A 477 -1.72 10.91 17.05
N CYS A 478 -1.98 11.85 17.96
CA CYS A 478 -3.00 12.89 17.79
C CYS A 478 -2.64 14.01 16.79
N VAL A 479 -1.35 14.19 16.49
CA VAL A 479 -0.80 15.34 15.73
C VAL A 479 -0.78 15.14 14.20
N ASP A 480 -1.30 14.04 13.67
CA ASP A 480 -1.48 13.85 12.23
C ASP A 480 -2.74 14.59 11.75
N ARG A 481 -2.59 15.90 11.50
CA ARG A 481 -3.63 16.88 11.10
C ARG A 481 -4.33 16.59 9.75
N ALA A 482 -4.13 15.44 9.13
CA ALA A 482 -4.61 15.14 7.77
C ALA A 482 -5.77 14.13 7.69
N LYS A 483 -6.33 13.68 8.83
CA LYS A 483 -7.52 12.80 8.83
C LYS A 483 -8.56 13.31 9.85
N ASN A 484 -9.72 13.75 9.33
CA ASN A 484 -10.81 14.39 10.10
C ASN A 484 -11.28 13.62 11.34
N LEU A 485 -11.08 12.30 11.40
CA LEU A 485 -11.59 11.46 12.48
C LEU A 485 -10.67 11.43 13.71
N MET A 486 -9.35 11.35 13.53
CA MET A 486 -8.37 11.45 14.64
C MET A 486 -8.34 12.85 15.25
N THR A 487 -8.56 13.88 14.43
CA THR A 487 -8.77 15.25 14.93
C THR A 487 -10.01 15.33 15.82
N THR A 488 -11.03 14.52 15.57
CA THR A 488 -12.24 14.49 16.41
C THR A 488 -12.00 13.73 17.71
N LEU A 489 -11.37 12.54 17.68
CA LEU A 489 -11.11 11.76 18.90
C LEU A 489 -10.17 12.51 19.87
N CYS A 490 -9.12 13.13 19.36
CA CYS A 490 -8.17 13.88 20.18
C CYS A 490 -8.63 15.30 20.54
N ALA A 491 -9.73 15.80 19.96
CA ALA A 491 -10.36 17.08 20.32
C ALA A 491 -11.62 16.92 21.19
N GLN A 492 -12.05 15.69 21.44
CA GLN A 492 -13.06 15.43 22.46
C GLN A 492 -12.37 15.62 23.83
N HIS A 493 -12.89 16.59 24.60
CA HIS A 493 -12.55 16.97 25.97
C HIS A 493 -11.70 18.24 26.13
#